data_AF-A0A5C2FMJ1-F1
#
_entry.id   AF-A0A5C2FMJ1-F1
#
_cell.length_a   1.000
_cell.length_b   1.000
_cell.length_c   1.000
_cell.angle_alpha   90.00
_cell.angle_beta   90.00
_cell.angle_gamma   90.00
#
_symmetry.space_group_name_H-M   'P 1'
#
loop_
_entity.id
_entity.type
_entity.pdbx_description
1 polymer ?
#
loop_
_entity_poly.entity_id
_entity_poly.type
_entity_poly.pdbx_seq_one_letter_code
_entity_poly.pdbx_strand_id
1 'polypeptide(L)'
;MRARSVIALSSLALLAAGCSAVPEQAAPADSTVSAVAESSPAAKPTAAFRETAESAETSPATVTEADANVNSGQAWADSKIEMWKENSGIKSTKGFLYPYNLMASWASPSPGVINIFLDNSMEFGTQMPQSYETNEDELRTMGLIMFESVGEASPELESVTFATENGKHSGTYTRARTGADPKDRKAWAEEKFVQWLDSMNDTYESFCHSEITELEVYRNCLPTDPHGYVEKVESPAFGELVVTLEDGPWIDGEYDIPASVFVGSNMSIRINQKAAQGEKVENLTVIARNGADTHTETISTAIN
;
A
#
# COMPACT_ATOMS: atom_id res chain seq x y z
N MET A 1 -42.01 -8.28 -0.96
CA MET A 1 -41.17 -8.00 -2.14
C MET A 1 -39.99 -7.15 -1.67
N ARG A 2 -38.79 -7.71 -1.64
CA ARG A 2 -37.55 -6.97 -1.32
C ARG A 2 -36.76 -6.84 -2.61
N ALA A 3 -36.51 -5.61 -3.03
CA ALA A 3 -35.72 -5.30 -4.20
C ALA A 3 -34.29 -5.83 -3.99
N ARG A 4 -33.82 -6.65 -4.93
CA ARG A 4 -32.44 -7.10 -5.01
C ARG A 4 -31.66 -6.03 -5.75
N SER A 5 -30.86 -5.24 -5.03
CA SER A 5 -29.84 -4.40 -5.64
C SER A 5 -28.72 -5.32 -6.13
N VAL A 6 -28.61 -5.44 -7.44
CA VAL A 6 -27.48 -6.07 -8.12
C VAL A 6 -26.38 -5.01 -8.15
N ILE A 7 -25.34 -5.16 -7.35
CA ILE A 7 -24.14 -4.36 -7.49
C ILE A 7 -23.44 -4.85 -8.75
N ALA A 8 -23.52 -4.06 -9.81
CA ALA A 8 -22.75 -4.26 -11.01
C ALA A 8 -21.28 -3.96 -10.68
N LEU A 9 -20.43 -4.98 -10.77
CA LEU A 9 -18.98 -4.80 -10.82
C LEU A 9 -18.67 -3.89 -12.00
N SER A 10 -18.41 -2.63 -11.69
CA SER A 10 -17.95 -1.65 -12.66
C SER A 10 -16.46 -1.85 -12.81
N SER A 11 -16.06 -2.38 -13.96
CA SER A 11 -14.67 -2.52 -14.38
C SER A 11 -13.97 -1.17 -14.26
N LEU A 12 -13.05 -1.04 -13.30
CA LEU A 12 -12.12 0.08 -13.27
C LEU A 12 -11.13 -0.11 -14.43
N ALA A 13 -11.45 0.48 -15.58
CA ALA A 13 -10.48 0.67 -16.63
C ALA A 13 -9.47 1.74 -16.15
N LEU A 14 -8.27 1.31 -15.75
CA LEU A 14 -7.13 2.22 -15.65
C LEU A 14 -6.84 2.76 -17.05
N LEU A 15 -7.14 4.04 -17.25
CA LEU A 15 -6.69 4.81 -18.41
C LEU A 15 -5.20 5.10 -18.27
N ALA A 16 -4.35 4.15 -18.69
CA ALA A 16 -2.99 4.45 -19.10
C ALA A 16 -2.95 4.54 -20.62
N ALA A 17 -3.28 5.73 -21.15
CA ALA A 17 -3.12 6.06 -22.56
C ALA A 17 -2.63 7.51 -22.70
N GLY A 18 -1.36 7.72 -22.35
CA GLY A 18 -0.54 8.83 -22.83
C GLY A 18 0.43 8.28 -23.87
N CYS A 19 0.38 8.82 -25.08
CA CYS A 19 0.82 8.19 -26.33
C CYS A 19 2.34 7.98 -26.45
N SER A 20 2.73 6.79 -26.90
CA SER A 20 4.09 6.50 -27.39
C SER A 20 4.40 7.32 -28.63
N ALA A 21 5.35 8.26 -28.54
CA ALA A 21 6.07 8.74 -29.71
C ALA A 21 7.27 7.80 -29.94
N VAL A 22 7.27 7.15 -31.10
CA VAL A 22 8.34 6.30 -31.64
C VAL A 22 9.67 7.05 -31.64
N PRO A 23 10.79 6.50 -31.14
CA PRO A 23 12.09 7.17 -31.29
C PRO A 23 12.59 6.99 -32.73
N GLU A 24 12.87 8.12 -33.38
CA GLU A 24 13.52 8.17 -34.68
C GLU A 24 15.00 7.73 -34.55
N GLN A 25 15.38 6.86 -35.45
CA GLN A 25 16.64 6.15 -35.54
C GLN A 25 17.80 7.12 -35.85
N ALA A 26 18.77 7.25 -34.94
CA ALA A 26 20.05 7.89 -35.22
C ALA A 26 21.21 6.89 -35.09
N ALA A 27 22.02 6.82 -36.15
CA ALA A 27 23.14 5.91 -36.36
C ALA A 27 24.35 6.20 -35.44
N PRO A 28 25.30 5.26 -35.29
CA PRO A 28 26.30 5.28 -34.22
C PRO A 28 27.49 6.18 -34.56
N ALA A 29 28.10 6.80 -33.54
CA ALA A 29 29.39 7.46 -33.65
C ALA A 29 30.30 7.12 -32.47
N ASP A 30 31.57 7.05 -32.80
CA ASP A 30 32.68 6.34 -32.17
C ASP A 30 33.01 6.63 -30.70
N SER A 31 33.64 5.60 -30.13
CA SER A 31 34.37 5.62 -28.87
C SER A 31 35.61 6.52 -28.93
N THR A 32 35.83 7.35 -27.91
CA THR A 32 37.18 7.63 -27.40
C THR A 32 37.16 7.84 -25.89
N VAL A 33 37.91 6.96 -25.22
CA VAL A 33 38.33 7.03 -23.82
C VAL A 33 39.30 8.19 -23.64
N SER A 34 39.14 8.95 -22.55
CA SER A 34 40.26 9.63 -21.91
C SER A 34 39.99 9.78 -20.41
N ALA A 35 40.95 9.32 -19.60
CA ALA A 35 40.91 9.27 -18.14
C ALA A 35 41.73 10.42 -17.52
N VAL A 36 41.65 10.49 -16.17
CA VAL A 36 42.53 11.18 -15.19
C VAL A 36 42.08 12.63 -14.86
N ALA A 37 41.90 13.11 -13.61
CA ALA A 37 42.17 12.63 -12.25
C ALA A 37 41.33 13.38 -11.18
N GLU A 38 41.16 12.70 -10.04
CA GLU A 38 41.14 13.15 -8.63
C GLU A 38 40.67 14.57 -8.25
N SER A 39 39.56 14.62 -7.49
CA SER A 39 39.49 15.43 -6.26
C SER A 39 38.31 14.99 -5.36
N SER A 40 38.63 14.54 -4.15
CA SER A 40 37.78 14.52 -2.95
C SER A 40 38.49 15.37 -1.88
N PRO A 41 37.85 15.82 -0.77
CA PRO A 41 36.48 15.56 -0.32
C PRO A 41 35.69 16.85 0.05
N ALA A 42 34.36 16.77 0.08
CA ALA A 42 33.53 17.70 0.86
C ALA A 42 32.27 17.00 1.39
N ALA A 43 31.89 17.39 2.58
CA ALA A 43 31.09 16.63 3.53
C ALA A 43 29.59 16.55 3.23
N LYS A 44 29.01 15.47 3.76
CA LYS A 44 27.60 15.15 4.02
C LYS A 44 26.72 16.35 4.43
N PRO A 45 25.41 16.22 4.19
CA PRO A 45 24.46 16.17 5.29
C PRO A 45 23.80 14.79 5.32
N THR A 46 24.13 14.02 6.36
CA THR A 46 23.32 12.87 6.78
C THR A 46 22.14 13.48 7.50
N ALA A 47 20.93 13.32 6.98
CA ALA A 47 19.71 13.54 7.76
C ALA A 47 19.68 12.45 8.83
N ALA A 48 20.38 12.72 9.92
CA ALA A 48 20.31 11.92 11.12
C ALA A 48 18.93 12.16 11.72
N PHE A 49 18.02 11.20 11.52
CA PHE A 49 16.85 11.03 12.36
C PHE A 49 17.35 10.65 13.77
N ARG A 50 17.73 11.67 14.56
CA ARG A 50 18.12 11.49 15.96
C ARG A 50 17.96 12.80 16.74
N GLU A 51 16.74 13.07 17.17
CA GLU A 51 16.52 13.77 18.43
C GLU A 51 16.05 12.76 19.49
N THR A 52 16.95 12.56 20.45
CA THR A 52 16.75 12.15 21.84
C THR A 52 15.44 11.42 22.18
N ALA A 53 15.49 10.09 22.15
CA ALA A 53 14.56 9.26 22.90
C ALA A 53 14.82 9.48 24.39
N GLU A 54 13.99 10.30 25.04
CA GLU A 54 13.80 10.22 26.48
C GLU A 54 12.92 9.00 26.72
N SER A 55 13.52 7.94 27.26
CA SER A 55 12.83 6.69 27.59
C SER A 55 11.71 6.95 28.61
N ALA A 56 10.49 7.13 28.13
CA ALA A 56 9.30 6.78 28.88
C ALA A 56 8.96 5.33 28.52
N GLU A 57 9.40 4.38 29.35
CA GLU A 57 8.83 3.04 29.39
C GLU A 57 7.32 3.17 29.65
N THR A 58 6.54 3.18 28.57
CA THR A 58 5.11 2.95 28.65
C THR A 58 4.90 1.62 27.95
N SER A 59 4.71 0.58 28.76
CA SER A 59 4.36 -0.75 28.30
C SER A 59 3.23 -0.66 27.27
N PRO A 60 3.28 -1.42 26.16
CA PRO A 60 2.12 -1.55 25.30
C PRO A 60 0.94 -2.04 26.15
N ALA A 61 -0.25 -1.50 25.90
CA ALA A 61 -1.47 -1.94 26.56
C ALA A 61 -1.55 -3.47 26.45
N THR A 62 -1.48 -4.15 27.58
CA THR A 62 -1.49 -5.61 27.64
C THR A 62 -2.88 -6.06 27.20
N VAL A 63 -2.99 -6.51 25.95
CA VAL A 63 -4.14 -7.29 25.49
C VAL A 63 -4.26 -8.46 26.45
N THR A 64 -5.37 -8.55 27.18
CA THR A 64 -5.54 -9.67 28.11
C THR A 64 -5.57 -10.97 27.30
N GLU A 65 -5.02 -12.08 27.82
CA GLU A 65 -5.01 -13.39 27.13
C GLU A 65 -6.40 -13.83 26.64
N ALA A 66 -7.47 -13.32 27.26
CA ALA A 66 -8.85 -13.55 26.85
C ALA A 66 -9.21 -12.86 25.53
N ASP A 67 -8.65 -11.67 25.24
CA ASP A 67 -8.90 -10.90 24.00
C ASP A 67 -8.04 -11.41 22.83
N ALA A 68 -6.84 -11.93 23.11
CA ALA A 68 -5.95 -12.50 22.09
C ALA A 68 -6.56 -13.72 21.37
N ASN A 69 -7.51 -14.41 22.00
CA ASN A 69 -8.13 -15.60 21.43
C ASN A 69 -9.41 -15.30 20.64
N VAL A 70 -9.97 -14.08 20.73
CA VAL A 70 -11.24 -13.73 20.05
C VAL A 70 -11.02 -13.49 18.57
N ASN A 71 -9.85 -12.97 18.19
CA ASN A 71 -9.53 -12.57 16.82
C ASN A 71 -8.54 -13.52 16.13
N SER A 72 -8.46 -14.77 16.59
CA SER A 72 -7.54 -15.77 16.06
C SER A 72 -8.12 -17.20 16.09
N GLY A 73 -7.38 -18.15 15.53
CA GLY A 73 -7.76 -19.56 15.51
C GLY A 73 -8.77 -19.92 14.41
N GLN A 74 -9.07 -21.22 14.31
CA GLN A 74 -9.84 -21.76 13.18
C GLN A 74 -11.26 -21.19 13.07
N ALA A 75 -11.98 -21.09 14.19
CA ALA A 75 -13.35 -20.58 14.18
C ALA A 75 -13.43 -19.12 13.72
N TRP A 76 -12.45 -18.29 14.10
CA TRP A 76 -12.36 -16.92 13.63
C TRP A 76 -12.02 -16.90 12.13
N ALA A 77 -11.03 -17.67 11.67
CA ALA A 77 -10.69 -17.78 10.26
C ALA A 77 -11.90 -18.22 9.40
N ASP A 78 -12.62 -19.26 9.84
CA ASP A 78 -13.86 -19.74 9.23
C ASP A 78 -14.89 -18.60 9.12
N SER A 79 -15.09 -17.83 10.19
CA SER A 79 -16.02 -16.69 10.18
C SER A 79 -15.68 -15.62 9.15
N LYS A 80 -14.38 -15.37 8.90
CA LYS A 80 -13.91 -14.40 7.90
C LYS A 80 -14.08 -14.92 6.49
N ILE A 81 -13.87 -16.22 6.27
CA ILE A 81 -14.19 -16.85 4.99
C ILE A 81 -15.70 -16.85 4.73
N GLU A 82 -16.54 -17.11 5.74
CA GLU A 82 -18.00 -16.99 5.60
C GLU A 82 -18.41 -15.56 5.24
N MET A 83 -17.87 -14.55 5.94
CA MET A 83 -18.14 -13.14 5.62
C MET A 83 -17.75 -12.80 4.19
N TRP A 84 -16.56 -13.22 3.74
CA TRP A 84 -16.11 -13.01 2.37
C TRP A 84 -17.05 -13.68 1.34
N LYS A 85 -17.50 -14.90 1.62
CA LYS A 85 -18.46 -15.61 0.76
C LYS A 85 -19.81 -14.90 0.70
N GLU A 86 -20.32 -14.43 1.84
CA GLU A 86 -21.56 -13.66 1.92
C GLU A 86 -21.48 -12.36 1.11
N ASN A 87 -20.39 -11.60 1.28
CA ASN A 87 -20.14 -10.36 0.53
C ASN A 87 -19.94 -10.61 -0.96
N SER A 88 -19.36 -11.76 -1.32
CA SER A 88 -19.20 -12.21 -2.71
C SER A 88 -20.47 -12.84 -3.30
N GLY A 89 -21.52 -13.06 -2.50
CA GLY A 89 -22.76 -13.68 -2.94
C GLY A 89 -22.64 -15.17 -3.28
N ILE A 90 -21.64 -15.87 -2.75
CA ILE A 90 -21.36 -17.28 -3.04
C ILE A 90 -21.63 -18.20 -1.86
N LYS A 91 -21.91 -19.47 -2.14
CA LYS A 91 -22.13 -20.51 -1.12
C LYS A 91 -20.88 -21.33 -0.81
N SER A 92 -19.95 -21.39 -1.77
CA SER A 92 -18.74 -22.20 -1.67
C SER A 92 -17.66 -21.62 -2.57
N THR A 93 -16.42 -21.66 -2.11
CA THR A 93 -15.25 -21.27 -2.90
C THR A 93 -15.05 -22.23 -4.08
N LYS A 94 -15.27 -23.54 -3.90
CA LYS A 94 -15.04 -24.58 -4.94
C LYS A 94 -15.73 -24.36 -6.28
N GLY A 95 -16.87 -23.65 -6.29
CA GLY A 95 -17.64 -23.32 -7.49
C GLY A 95 -17.46 -21.89 -7.98
N PHE A 96 -16.51 -21.14 -7.41
CA PHE A 96 -16.32 -19.73 -7.69
C PHE A 96 -15.35 -19.48 -8.85
N LEU A 97 -15.08 -18.20 -9.13
CA LEU A 97 -14.11 -17.78 -10.14
C LEU A 97 -12.69 -18.20 -9.72
N TYR A 98 -11.91 -18.64 -10.70
CA TYR A 98 -10.45 -18.77 -10.57
C TYR A 98 -9.80 -17.40 -10.28
N PRO A 99 -8.79 -17.31 -9.38
CA PRO A 99 -8.11 -18.41 -8.67
C PRO A 99 -8.75 -18.81 -7.33
N TYR A 100 -9.77 -18.11 -6.84
CA TYR A 100 -10.36 -18.37 -5.52
C TYR A 100 -11.04 -19.73 -5.37
N ASN A 101 -11.41 -20.39 -6.47
CA ASN A 101 -11.89 -21.76 -6.43
C ASN A 101 -10.84 -22.79 -5.99
N LEU A 102 -9.57 -22.40 -5.98
CA LEU A 102 -8.45 -23.22 -5.51
C LEU A 102 -8.20 -23.11 -3.99
N MET A 103 -8.95 -22.28 -3.26
CA MET A 103 -8.85 -22.20 -1.79
C MET A 103 -9.16 -23.58 -1.16
N ALA A 104 -8.12 -24.26 -0.71
CA ALA A 104 -8.18 -25.62 -0.20
C ALA A 104 -8.35 -25.65 1.32
N SER A 105 -7.65 -24.76 2.04
CA SER A 105 -7.78 -24.59 3.48
C SER A 105 -7.39 -23.19 3.92
N TRP A 106 -7.66 -22.85 5.19
CA TRP A 106 -7.28 -21.58 5.78
C TRP A 106 -7.13 -21.73 7.30
N ALA A 107 -6.33 -20.87 7.90
CA ALA A 107 -6.09 -20.84 9.34
C ALA A 107 -5.78 -19.42 9.80
N SER A 108 -5.94 -19.17 11.10
CA SER A 108 -5.48 -17.93 11.74
C SER A 108 -4.44 -18.26 12.81
N PRO A 109 -3.15 -18.03 12.52
CA PRO A 109 -2.06 -18.39 13.44
C PRO A 109 -1.90 -17.40 14.61
N SER A 110 -2.41 -16.19 14.46
CA SER A 110 -2.29 -15.09 15.42
C SER A 110 -3.44 -14.10 15.25
N PRO A 111 -3.71 -13.24 16.26
CA PRO A 111 -4.76 -12.23 16.19
C PRO A 111 -4.69 -11.41 14.90
N GLY A 112 -5.83 -11.29 14.21
CA GLY A 112 -5.96 -10.45 13.02
C GLY A 112 -5.29 -11.00 11.75
N VAL A 113 -4.73 -12.21 11.78
CA VAL A 113 -4.02 -12.79 10.62
C VAL A 113 -4.80 -13.97 10.06
N ILE A 114 -5.04 -13.97 8.75
CA ILE A 114 -5.58 -15.12 8.01
C ILE A 114 -4.56 -15.62 6.99
N ASN A 115 -4.25 -16.91 7.04
CA ASN A 115 -3.48 -17.60 6.01
C ASN A 115 -4.42 -18.51 5.22
N ILE A 116 -4.38 -18.42 3.90
CA ILE A 116 -5.21 -19.18 2.96
C ILE A 116 -4.28 -19.99 2.07
N PHE A 117 -4.52 -21.29 2.01
CA PHE A 117 -3.73 -22.23 1.24
C PHE A 117 -4.47 -22.62 -0.03
N LEU A 118 -3.82 -22.36 -1.16
CA LEU A 118 -4.29 -22.68 -2.49
C LEU A 118 -3.74 -24.02 -2.95
N ASP A 119 -4.57 -24.79 -3.63
CA ASP A 119 -4.15 -26.00 -4.32
C ASP A 119 -2.96 -25.70 -5.25
N ASN A 120 -2.00 -26.63 -5.31
CA ASN A 120 -0.76 -26.46 -6.10
C ASN A 120 -0.99 -26.43 -7.62
N SER A 121 -2.23 -26.60 -8.09
CA SER A 121 -2.63 -26.42 -9.49
C SER A 121 -2.79 -24.96 -9.93
N MET A 122 -2.52 -23.99 -9.06
CA MET A 122 -2.53 -22.57 -9.45
C MET A 122 -1.56 -22.30 -10.61
N GLU A 123 -2.11 -21.72 -11.68
CA GLU A 123 -1.38 -21.23 -12.85
C GLU A 123 -1.19 -19.71 -12.73
N PHE A 124 0.04 -19.31 -12.42
CA PHE A 124 0.40 -17.90 -12.29
C PHE A 124 0.54 -17.17 -13.63
N GLY A 125 0.39 -15.85 -13.59
CA GLY A 125 0.60 -14.98 -14.75
C GLY A 125 -0.52 -15.04 -15.79
N THR A 126 -1.65 -15.67 -15.44
CA THR A 126 -2.83 -15.76 -16.33
C THR A 126 -3.74 -14.54 -16.21
N GLN A 127 -3.71 -13.83 -15.08
CA GLN A 127 -4.56 -12.68 -14.78
C GLN A 127 -3.80 -11.36 -14.61
N MET A 128 -2.47 -11.37 -14.80
CA MET A 128 -1.62 -10.22 -14.51
C MET A 128 -1.67 -9.18 -15.63
N PRO A 129 -2.13 -7.95 -15.36
CA PRO A 129 -2.21 -6.90 -16.37
C PRO A 129 -0.84 -6.43 -16.86
N GLN A 130 0.22 -6.57 -16.05
CA GLN A 130 1.54 -6.02 -16.37
C GLN A 130 2.61 -7.11 -16.47
N SER A 131 3.56 -6.93 -17.40
CA SER A 131 4.60 -7.93 -17.67
C SER A 131 5.66 -8.05 -16.58
N TYR A 132 5.73 -7.08 -15.66
CA TYR A 132 6.70 -7.05 -14.56
C TYR A 132 6.14 -7.64 -13.26
N GLU A 133 4.84 -7.89 -13.18
CA GLU A 133 4.23 -8.48 -11.99
C GLU A 133 4.74 -9.92 -11.80
N THR A 134 4.75 -10.36 -10.55
CA THR A 134 5.26 -11.65 -10.09
C THR A 134 4.14 -12.53 -9.54
N ASN A 135 4.45 -13.81 -9.32
CA ASN A 135 3.49 -14.74 -8.70
C ASN A 135 3.06 -14.25 -7.31
N GLU A 136 3.97 -13.62 -6.59
CA GLU A 136 3.76 -13.03 -5.26
C GLU A 136 2.81 -11.83 -5.32
N ASP A 137 2.88 -11.00 -6.38
CA ASP A 137 1.94 -9.89 -6.61
C ASP A 137 0.52 -10.38 -6.87
N GLU A 138 0.37 -11.47 -7.65
CA GLU A 138 -0.93 -12.09 -7.91
C GLU A 138 -1.58 -12.57 -6.60
N LEU A 139 -0.80 -13.22 -5.73
CA LEU A 139 -1.27 -13.66 -4.41
C LEU A 139 -1.56 -12.49 -3.46
N ARG A 140 -0.73 -11.44 -3.48
CA ARG A 140 -0.98 -10.22 -2.71
C ARG A 140 -2.27 -9.53 -3.14
N THR A 141 -2.53 -9.47 -4.45
CA THR A 141 -3.77 -8.92 -5.02
C THR A 141 -4.99 -9.73 -4.58
N MET A 142 -4.88 -11.07 -4.53
CA MET A 142 -5.94 -11.89 -3.94
C MET A 142 -6.21 -11.53 -2.48
N GLY A 143 -5.14 -11.28 -1.70
CA GLY A 143 -5.20 -10.79 -0.33
C GLY A 143 -5.93 -9.45 -0.22
N LEU A 144 -5.55 -8.47 -1.05
CA LEU A 144 -6.19 -7.15 -1.14
C LEU A 144 -7.69 -7.26 -1.41
N ILE A 145 -8.10 -8.02 -2.45
CA ILE A 145 -9.52 -8.15 -2.82
C ILE A 145 -10.33 -8.75 -1.68
N MET A 146 -9.80 -9.77 -1.00
CA MET A 146 -10.47 -10.32 0.17
C MET A 146 -10.53 -9.29 1.30
N PHE A 147 -9.44 -8.57 1.54
CA PHE A 147 -9.35 -7.54 2.57
C PHE A 147 -10.33 -6.39 2.32
N GLU A 148 -10.47 -5.89 1.10
CA GLU A 148 -11.48 -4.87 0.75
C GLU A 148 -12.90 -5.37 0.98
N SER A 149 -13.14 -6.66 0.73
CA SER A 149 -14.45 -7.27 0.94
C SER A 149 -14.82 -7.44 2.42
N VAL A 150 -13.88 -7.80 3.30
CA VAL A 150 -14.19 -8.11 4.72
C VAL A 150 -13.69 -7.07 5.72
N GLY A 151 -12.68 -6.29 5.35
CA GLY A 151 -11.85 -5.50 6.25
C GLY A 151 -12.51 -4.24 6.79
N GLU A 152 -13.55 -3.73 6.12
CA GLU A 152 -14.36 -2.64 6.67
C GLU A 152 -15.24 -3.12 7.83
N ALA A 153 -15.86 -4.30 7.69
CA ALA A 153 -16.66 -4.93 8.74
C ALA A 153 -15.82 -5.68 9.79
N SER A 154 -14.51 -5.80 9.57
CA SER A 154 -13.55 -6.51 10.42
C SER A 154 -12.35 -5.60 10.74
N PRO A 155 -12.52 -4.55 11.57
CA PRO A 155 -11.43 -3.64 11.92
C PRO A 155 -10.25 -4.32 12.62
N GLU A 156 -10.46 -5.52 13.19
CA GLU A 156 -9.43 -6.36 13.80
C GLU A 156 -8.62 -7.19 12.78
N LEU A 157 -9.03 -7.25 11.51
CA LEU A 157 -8.25 -7.91 10.47
C LEU A 157 -7.04 -7.04 10.13
N GLU A 158 -5.85 -7.63 10.26
CA GLU A 158 -4.56 -6.99 10.02
C GLU A 158 -3.91 -7.47 8.74
N SER A 159 -4.00 -8.76 8.42
CA SER A 159 -3.40 -9.28 7.19
C SER A 159 -4.11 -10.52 6.64
N VAL A 160 -4.01 -10.66 5.32
CA VAL A 160 -4.44 -11.84 4.58
C VAL A 160 -3.27 -12.31 3.73
N THR A 161 -2.85 -13.55 3.96
CA THR A 161 -1.80 -14.22 3.19
C THR A 161 -2.41 -15.32 2.34
N PHE A 162 -2.16 -15.27 1.03
CA PHE A 162 -2.40 -16.40 0.14
C PHE A 162 -1.08 -17.10 -0.15
N ALA A 163 -1.06 -18.42 -0.02
CA ALA A 163 0.12 -19.24 -0.32
C ALA A 163 -0.29 -20.54 -1.02
N THR A 164 0.60 -21.09 -1.85
CA THR A 164 0.40 -22.46 -2.35
C THR A 164 0.60 -23.47 -1.21
N GLU A 165 -0.11 -24.60 -1.22
CA GLU A 165 -0.01 -25.63 -0.17
C GLU A 165 1.43 -26.13 0.06
N ASN A 166 2.26 -26.14 -0.98
CA ASN A 166 3.67 -26.51 -0.89
C ASN A 166 4.57 -25.37 -0.34
N GLY A 167 4.02 -24.18 -0.08
CA GLY A 167 4.73 -23.01 0.42
C GLY A 167 5.70 -22.37 -0.57
N LYS A 168 5.67 -22.76 -1.86
CA LYS A 168 6.60 -22.26 -2.88
C LYS A 168 6.37 -20.78 -3.21
N HIS A 169 5.10 -20.36 -3.23
CA HIS A 169 4.71 -18.99 -3.51
C HIS A 169 3.81 -18.49 -2.38
N SER A 170 3.98 -17.23 -1.99
CA SER A 170 3.18 -16.57 -0.96
C SER A 170 3.11 -15.08 -1.22
N GLY A 171 1.94 -14.48 -1.01
CA GLY A 171 1.74 -13.04 -1.05
C GLY A 171 0.84 -12.60 0.09
N THR A 172 1.25 -11.53 0.77
CA THR A 172 0.55 -11.01 1.95
C THR A 172 0.12 -9.58 1.69
N TYR A 173 -1.17 -9.31 1.86
CA TYR A 173 -1.68 -7.95 1.98
C TYR A 173 -1.88 -7.62 3.46
N THR A 174 -1.43 -6.44 3.86
CA THR A 174 -1.48 -5.99 5.26
C THR A 174 -2.07 -4.59 5.39
N ARG A 175 -2.66 -4.35 6.56
CA ARG A 175 -3.08 -3.04 7.03
C ARG A 175 -1.91 -2.12 7.36
N ALA A 176 -0.74 -2.71 7.64
CA ALA A 176 0.47 -2.01 8.07
C ALA A 176 0.25 -1.07 9.28
N ARG A 177 -0.58 -1.48 10.25
CA ARG A 177 -0.68 -0.76 11.53
C ARG A 177 0.61 -0.91 12.33
N THR A 178 1.03 0.18 12.96
CA THR A 178 2.15 0.18 13.91
C THR A 178 1.66 0.02 15.35
N GLY A 179 0.35 0.12 15.57
CA GLY A 179 -0.25 0.11 16.91
C GLY A 179 -0.18 1.48 17.58
N ALA A 180 -0.09 2.55 16.79
CA ALA A 180 -0.07 3.92 17.31
C ALA A 180 -1.33 4.21 18.12
N ASP A 181 -1.19 4.88 19.27
CA ASP A 181 -2.37 5.45 19.95
C ASP A 181 -2.96 6.52 19.01
N PRO A 182 -4.22 6.38 18.56
CA PRO A 182 -4.81 7.35 17.66
C PRO A 182 -4.86 8.75 18.25
N LYS A 183 -4.69 8.93 19.58
CA LYS A 183 -4.62 10.24 20.27
C LYS A 183 -3.24 10.89 20.19
N ASP A 184 -2.17 10.11 20.03
CA ASP A 184 -0.84 10.62 19.75
C ASP A 184 -0.75 11.01 18.28
N ARG A 185 -0.82 12.32 18.02
CA ARG A 185 -0.80 12.87 16.65
C ARG A 185 0.46 12.48 15.88
N LYS A 186 1.61 12.43 16.57
CA LYS A 186 2.89 12.12 15.92
C LYS A 186 2.92 10.64 15.54
N ALA A 187 2.57 9.76 16.47
CA ALA A 187 2.53 8.32 16.19
C ALA A 187 1.48 7.98 15.13
N TRP A 188 0.32 8.64 15.15
CA TRP A 188 -0.71 8.44 14.14
C TRP A 188 -0.27 8.91 12.75
N ALA A 189 0.38 10.07 12.64
CA ALA A 189 0.92 10.57 11.37
C ALA A 189 2.01 9.62 10.80
N GLU A 190 2.88 9.11 11.67
CA GLU A 190 3.89 8.11 11.31
C GLU A 190 3.23 6.82 10.80
N GLU A 191 2.22 6.31 11.50
CA GLU A 191 1.47 5.13 11.04
C GLU A 191 0.86 5.36 9.66
N LYS A 192 0.32 6.56 9.37
CA LYS A 192 -0.24 6.87 8.05
C LYS A 192 0.83 6.91 6.97
N PHE A 193 2.02 7.41 7.30
CA PHE A 193 3.15 7.37 6.39
C PHE A 193 3.62 5.93 6.11
N VAL A 194 3.69 5.08 7.14
CA VAL A 194 3.99 3.65 7.00
C VAL A 194 2.95 2.94 6.14
N GLN A 195 1.66 3.19 6.37
CA GLN A 195 0.57 2.64 5.55
C GLN A 195 0.70 3.06 4.09
N TRP A 196 1.00 4.33 3.84
CA TRP A 196 1.25 4.79 2.48
C TRP A 196 2.46 4.09 1.85
N LEU A 197 3.61 4.03 2.54
CA LEU A 197 4.83 3.43 2.02
C LEU A 197 4.67 1.93 1.73
N ASP A 198 3.97 1.21 2.61
CA ASP A 198 3.60 -0.19 2.41
C ASP A 198 2.70 -0.35 1.16
N SER A 199 1.77 0.57 0.92
CA SER A 199 0.96 0.57 -0.30
C SER A 199 1.79 0.87 -1.56
N MET A 200 2.82 1.72 -1.44
CA MET A 200 3.77 1.96 -2.53
C MET A 200 4.58 0.69 -2.82
N ASN A 201 5.04 -0.03 -1.78
CA ASN A 201 5.68 -1.33 -1.93
C ASN A 201 4.77 -2.32 -2.66
N ASP A 202 3.52 -2.46 -2.22
CA ASP A 202 2.54 -3.38 -2.82
C ASP A 202 2.36 -3.18 -4.33
N THR A 203 2.57 -1.95 -4.82
CA THR A 203 2.41 -1.57 -6.23
C THR A 203 3.71 -1.64 -7.02
N TYR A 204 4.81 -1.17 -6.43
CA TYR A 204 6.04 -0.86 -7.16
C TYR A 204 7.18 -1.81 -6.87
N GLU A 205 7.10 -2.70 -5.88
CA GLU A 205 8.18 -3.65 -5.54
C GLU A 205 8.72 -4.37 -6.78
N SER A 206 7.83 -5.02 -7.53
CA SER A 206 8.21 -5.80 -8.71
C SER A 206 8.66 -4.96 -9.90
N PHE A 207 8.09 -3.75 -10.05
CA PHE A 207 8.55 -2.79 -11.04
C PHE A 207 9.96 -2.27 -10.73
N CYS A 208 10.23 -1.99 -9.46
CA CYS A 208 11.50 -1.48 -8.96
C CYS A 208 12.55 -2.57 -8.72
N HIS A 209 12.15 -3.85 -8.79
CA HIS A 209 12.97 -5.00 -8.44
C HIS A 209 13.62 -4.88 -7.05
N SER A 210 12.93 -4.24 -6.12
CA SER A 210 13.41 -3.98 -4.76
C SER A 210 12.24 -3.74 -3.82
N GLU A 211 12.34 -4.28 -2.61
CA GLU A 211 11.41 -3.99 -1.51
C GLU A 211 11.54 -2.51 -1.11
N ILE A 212 10.42 -1.79 -1.09
CA ILE A 212 10.34 -0.36 -0.80
C ILE A 212 9.98 -0.17 0.67
N THR A 213 10.98 -0.26 1.53
CA THR A 213 10.84 -0.02 2.99
C THR A 213 11.24 1.39 3.41
N GLU A 214 11.87 2.15 2.51
CA GLU A 214 12.34 3.52 2.72
C GLU A 214 12.13 4.37 1.45
N LEU A 215 11.92 5.68 1.62
CA LEU A 215 11.77 6.63 0.50
C LEU A 215 12.98 6.64 -0.44
N GLU A 216 14.19 6.42 0.08
CA GLU A 216 15.41 6.38 -0.73
C GLU A 216 15.34 5.25 -1.78
N VAL A 217 14.79 4.09 -1.41
CA VAL A 217 14.62 2.97 -2.35
C VAL A 217 13.64 3.36 -3.46
N TYR A 218 12.49 3.93 -3.09
CA TYR A 218 11.51 4.41 -4.07
C TYR A 218 12.11 5.46 -5.01
N ARG A 219 12.81 6.45 -4.44
CA ARG A 219 13.46 7.54 -5.17
C ARG A 219 14.54 7.04 -6.13
N ASN A 220 15.29 6.01 -5.77
CA ASN A 220 16.30 5.42 -6.66
C ASN A 220 15.67 4.71 -7.87
N CYS A 221 14.47 4.15 -7.69
CA CYS A 221 13.69 3.55 -8.77
C CYS A 221 12.99 4.58 -9.66
N LEU A 222 12.33 5.57 -9.04
CA LEU A 222 11.52 6.62 -9.71
C LEU A 222 12.00 8.03 -9.27
N PRO A 223 13.16 8.50 -9.75
CA PRO A 223 13.80 9.73 -9.27
C PRO A 223 13.07 11.02 -9.65
N THR A 224 12.14 10.95 -10.61
CA THR A 224 11.34 12.11 -11.05
C THR A 224 9.93 12.10 -10.47
N ASP A 225 9.59 11.14 -9.61
CA ASP A 225 8.29 11.07 -8.97
C ASP A 225 8.29 11.87 -7.65
N PRO A 226 7.41 12.89 -7.48
CA PRO A 226 7.35 13.72 -6.28
C PRO A 226 7.08 12.93 -4.99
N HIS A 227 6.46 11.74 -5.07
CA HIS A 227 6.26 10.86 -3.91
C HIS A 227 7.58 10.47 -3.22
N GLY A 228 8.67 10.35 -3.97
CA GLY A 228 9.99 10.03 -3.42
C GLY A 228 10.61 11.13 -2.57
N TYR A 229 9.97 12.30 -2.50
CA TYR A 229 10.48 13.52 -1.88
C TYR A 229 9.59 14.00 -0.73
N VAL A 230 8.86 13.10 -0.07
CA VAL A 230 8.19 13.41 1.19
C VAL A 230 9.26 13.73 2.26
N GLU A 231 9.32 14.98 2.69
CA GLU A 231 10.23 15.45 3.74
C GLU A 231 9.62 15.24 5.13
N LYS A 232 8.32 15.54 5.25
CA LYS A 232 7.65 15.63 6.54
C LYS A 232 6.19 15.21 6.44
N VAL A 233 5.71 14.49 7.46
CA VAL A 233 4.31 14.13 7.64
C VAL A 233 3.88 14.51 9.05
N GLU A 234 2.78 15.24 9.17
CA GLU A 234 2.25 15.75 10.44
C GLU A 234 0.73 15.61 10.51
N SER A 235 0.19 15.59 11.73
CA SER A 235 -1.25 15.58 11.97
C SER A 235 -1.66 16.76 12.86
N PRO A 236 -2.20 17.86 12.29
CA PRO A 236 -2.64 19.01 13.07
C PRO A 236 -3.90 18.70 13.89
N ALA A 237 -4.75 17.80 13.40
CA ALA A 237 -5.94 17.30 14.07
C ALA A 237 -6.21 15.84 13.69
N PHE A 238 -7.05 15.16 14.48
CA PHE A 238 -7.48 13.81 14.13
C PHE A 238 -8.17 13.79 12.76
N GLY A 239 -7.82 12.83 11.91
CA GLY A 239 -8.33 12.76 10.54
C GLY A 239 -7.67 13.75 9.58
N GLU A 240 -6.78 14.62 10.05
CA GLU A 240 -6.05 15.57 9.21
C GLU A 240 -4.57 15.18 9.11
N LEU A 241 -4.06 15.17 7.89
CA LEU A 241 -2.66 14.90 7.58
C LEU A 241 -2.10 16.05 6.72
N VAL A 242 -0.89 16.51 7.06
CA VAL A 242 -0.13 17.51 6.30
C VAL A 242 1.17 16.85 5.87
N VAL A 243 1.45 16.91 4.57
CA VAL A 243 2.65 16.37 3.96
C VAL A 243 3.42 17.49 3.28
N THR A 244 4.70 17.60 3.61
CA THR A 244 5.61 18.54 2.97
C THR A 244 6.54 17.78 2.04
N LEU A 245 6.66 18.26 0.81
CA LEU A 245 7.59 17.73 -0.18
C LEU A 245 8.84 18.61 -0.25
N GLU A 246 10.01 17.99 -0.23
CA GLU A 246 11.26 18.66 -0.59
C GLU A 246 11.35 18.85 -2.12
N ASP A 247 12.02 19.92 -2.54
CA ASP A 247 12.30 20.13 -3.97
C ASP A 247 13.26 19.04 -4.48
N GLY A 248 13.04 18.58 -5.71
CA GLY A 248 13.84 17.53 -6.33
C GLY A 248 13.81 17.57 -7.86
N PRO A 249 14.35 16.55 -8.54
CA PRO A 249 14.31 16.41 -10.00
C PRO A 249 12.90 16.45 -10.60
N TRP A 250 11.87 16.18 -9.80
CA TRP A 250 10.47 16.30 -10.19
C TRP A 250 10.00 17.75 -10.40
N ILE A 251 10.74 18.76 -9.88
CA ILE A 251 10.27 20.15 -9.86
C ILE A 251 10.07 20.73 -11.26
N ASP A 252 10.91 20.34 -12.22
CA ASP A 252 10.80 20.74 -13.63
C ASP A 252 10.07 19.68 -14.46
N GLY A 253 9.42 18.72 -13.81
CA GLY A 253 8.76 17.58 -14.43
C GLY A 253 7.54 17.96 -15.29
N GLU A 254 7.15 17.00 -16.14
CA GLU A 254 6.14 17.16 -17.18
C GLU A 254 4.69 16.92 -16.70
N TYR A 255 4.42 16.96 -15.39
CA TYR A 255 3.06 16.69 -14.90
C TYR A 255 2.10 17.80 -15.34
N ASP A 256 1.01 17.40 -16.01
CA ASP A 256 -0.06 18.31 -16.44
C ASP A 256 -0.84 18.94 -15.27
N ILE A 257 -0.64 18.43 -14.05
CA ILE A 257 -1.29 18.88 -12.82
C ILE A 257 -0.25 19.25 -11.76
N PRO A 258 -0.59 20.12 -10.79
CA PRO A 258 0.30 20.43 -9.68
C PRO A 258 0.70 19.16 -8.92
N ALA A 259 1.96 19.09 -8.47
CA ALA A 259 2.48 17.92 -7.78
C ALA A 259 1.74 17.67 -6.46
N SER A 260 1.32 18.73 -5.78
CA SER A 260 0.51 18.64 -4.56
C SER A 260 -0.83 17.90 -4.78
N VAL A 261 -1.46 18.08 -5.96
CA VAL A 261 -2.70 17.40 -6.32
C VAL A 261 -2.43 15.92 -6.62
N PHE A 262 -1.41 15.64 -7.43
CA PHE A 262 -1.03 14.28 -7.80
C PHE A 262 -0.68 13.44 -6.56
N VAL A 263 0.18 13.96 -5.69
CA VAL A 263 0.57 13.28 -4.45
C VAL A 263 -0.61 13.18 -3.50
N GLY A 264 -1.40 14.26 -3.33
CA GLY A 264 -2.54 14.26 -2.42
C GLY A 264 -3.54 13.15 -2.73
N SER A 265 -4.01 13.11 -3.99
CA SER A 265 -4.99 12.11 -4.44
C SER A 265 -4.48 10.67 -4.43
N ASN A 266 -3.20 10.45 -4.70
CA ASN A 266 -2.64 9.10 -4.62
C ASN A 266 -2.50 8.66 -3.16
N MET A 267 -1.90 9.51 -2.33
CA MET A 267 -1.57 9.20 -0.94
C MET A 267 -2.84 8.99 -0.11
N SER A 268 -3.89 9.79 -0.31
CA SER A 268 -5.16 9.66 0.41
C SER A 268 -5.84 8.32 0.15
N ILE A 269 -5.92 7.89 -1.12
CA ILE A 269 -6.51 6.61 -1.52
C ILE A 269 -5.75 5.46 -0.87
N ARG A 270 -4.41 5.46 -1.02
CA ARG A 270 -3.55 4.39 -0.52
C ARG A 270 -3.61 4.24 1.00
N ILE A 271 -3.56 5.34 1.74
CA ILE A 271 -3.70 5.33 3.19
C ILE A 271 -5.08 4.77 3.58
N ASN A 272 -6.15 5.26 2.95
CA ASN A 272 -7.50 4.91 3.34
C ASN A 272 -7.94 3.50 2.91
N GLN A 273 -7.29 2.90 1.91
CA GLN A 273 -7.43 1.47 1.59
C GLN A 273 -6.87 0.57 2.69
N LYS A 274 -5.88 1.06 3.45
CA LYS A 274 -5.33 0.35 4.61
C LYS A 274 -5.99 0.76 5.92
N ALA A 275 -6.43 2.00 6.09
CA ALA A 275 -7.06 2.43 7.35
C ALA A 275 -8.39 1.68 7.64
N ALA A 276 -8.62 1.32 8.90
CA ALA A 276 -9.92 0.79 9.30
C ALA A 276 -10.98 1.90 9.41
N GLN A 277 -12.23 1.49 9.57
CA GLN A 277 -13.31 2.43 9.87
C GLN A 277 -12.97 3.25 11.13
N GLY A 278 -13.07 4.57 11.03
CA GLY A 278 -12.72 5.49 12.11
C GLY A 278 -11.23 5.85 12.19
N GLU A 279 -10.35 5.27 11.37
CA GLU A 279 -8.91 5.61 11.32
C GLU A 279 -8.50 6.32 10.03
N LYS A 280 -9.48 6.58 9.14
CA LYS A 280 -9.27 7.18 7.82
C LYS A 280 -8.77 8.61 7.94
N VAL A 281 -7.94 9.02 6.99
CA VAL A 281 -7.62 10.42 6.71
C VAL A 281 -8.85 11.03 6.04
N GLU A 282 -9.34 12.14 6.60
CA GLU A 282 -10.48 12.91 6.09
C GLU A 282 -10.00 14.13 5.30
N ASN A 283 -8.90 14.76 5.72
CA ASN A 283 -8.28 15.86 4.99
C ASN A 283 -6.78 15.60 4.85
N LEU A 284 -6.28 15.69 3.62
CA LEU A 284 -4.87 15.56 3.32
C LEU A 284 -4.40 16.84 2.62
N THR A 285 -3.49 17.56 3.26
CA THR A 285 -2.84 18.74 2.67
C THR A 285 -1.44 18.38 2.23
N VAL A 286 -1.11 18.64 0.97
CA VAL A 286 0.26 18.55 0.46
C VAL A 286 0.80 19.95 0.22
N ILE A 287 1.99 20.22 0.75
CA ILE A 287 2.73 21.47 0.63
C ILE A 287 4.00 21.17 -0.16
N ALA A 288 4.13 21.79 -1.32
CA ALA A 288 5.27 21.64 -2.22
C ALA A 288 5.82 23.02 -2.61
N ARG A 289 7.10 23.07 -3.02
CA ARG A 289 7.78 24.30 -3.44
C ARG A 289 7.64 25.44 -2.43
N ASN A 290 7.89 25.14 -1.15
CA ASN A 290 7.74 26.09 -0.04
C ASN A 290 6.36 26.76 0.04
N GLY A 291 5.30 26.03 -0.33
CA GLY A 291 3.91 26.48 -0.29
C GLY A 291 3.40 27.15 -1.56
N ALA A 292 4.25 27.34 -2.58
CA ALA A 292 3.80 27.84 -3.88
C ALA A 292 2.87 26.85 -4.61
N ASP A 293 3.01 25.55 -4.31
CA ASP A 293 2.11 24.50 -4.76
C ASP A 293 1.50 23.82 -3.53
N THR A 294 0.27 24.18 -3.18
CA THR A 294 -0.43 23.62 -2.01
C THR A 294 -1.82 23.16 -2.42
N HIS A 295 -2.17 21.93 -2.02
CA HIS A 295 -3.48 21.36 -2.25
C HIS A 295 -3.99 20.68 -0.99
N THR A 296 -5.27 20.86 -0.69
CA THR A 296 -5.98 20.10 0.34
C THR A 296 -7.07 19.29 -0.33
N GLU A 297 -6.99 17.97 -0.18
CA GLU A 297 -8.03 17.05 -0.57
C GLU A 297 -8.91 16.73 0.64
N THR A 298 -10.22 16.97 0.50
CA THR A 298 -11.22 16.53 1.48
C THR A 298 -11.88 15.25 0.98
N ILE A 299 -11.68 14.17 1.72
CA ILE A 299 -12.13 12.84 1.36
C ILE A 299 -13.54 12.66 1.91
N SER A 300 -14.53 12.60 1.02
CA SER A 300 -15.90 12.33 1.42
C SER A 300 -16.01 10.89 1.92
N THR A 301 -16.32 10.73 3.20
CA THR A 301 -16.64 9.42 3.81
C THR A 301 -18.02 8.89 3.40
N ALA A 302 -18.69 9.52 2.42
CA ALA A 302 -20.10 9.29 2.09
C ALA A 302 -20.37 8.32 0.95
N ILE A 303 -19.38 7.55 0.47
CA ILE A 303 -19.63 6.52 -0.56
C ILE A 303 -19.42 5.14 0.05
N ASN A 304 -20.49 4.58 0.60
CA ASN A 304 -20.72 3.15 0.77
C ASN A 304 -22.11 2.81 0.20
#